data_AF-A0A7Z0MNW2-F1
#
_entry.id   AF-A0A7Z0MNW2-F1
#
_cell.length_a   1.000
_cell.length_b   1.000
_cell.length_c   1.000
_cell.angle_alpha   90.00
_cell.angle_beta   90.00
_cell.angle_gamma   90.00
#
_symmetry.space_group_name_H-M   'P 1'
#
loop_
_entity.id
_entity.type
_entity.pdbx_description
1 polymer ?
#
loop_
_entity_poly.entity_id
_entity_poly.type
_entity_poly.pdbx_seq_one_letter_code
_entity_poly.pdbx_strand_id
1 'polypeptide(L)'
;MLIADIIKQYSGSNNYLLVDCLTLWLSNILFDSEGNYQEDIFLQQKQALLDILPDLQTDIALVSNEVGLGIVPIDKMSRRFVDETGKLHQQLAAICSHVTLVTAGLPQALKH
;
A
#
# COMPACT_ATOMS: atom_id res chain seq x y z
N MET A 1 10.30 -8.82 -9.98
CA MET A 1 10.66 -7.39 -10.00
C MET A 1 9.79 -6.69 -8.99
N LEU A 2 10.38 -5.86 -8.13
CA LEU A 2 9.64 -5.22 -7.04
C LEU A 2 8.77 -4.10 -7.62
N ILE A 3 7.64 -3.81 -6.98
CA ILE A 3 6.81 -2.65 -7.37
C ILE A 3 7.64 -1.35 -7.31
N ALA A 4 8.57 -1.27 -6.35
CA ALA A 4 9.48 -0.15 -6.19
C ALA A 4 10.42 0.02 -7.40
N ASP A 5 10.87 -1.08 -8.02
CA ASP A 5 11.75 -1.02 -9.20
C ASP A 5 10.99 -0.45 -10.40
N ILE A 6 9.73 -0.87 -10.57
CA ILE A 6 8.83 -0.34 -11.61
C ILE A 6 8.56 1.15 -11.39
N ILE A 7 8.18 1.56 -10.18
CA ILE A 7 7.91 2.97 -9.87
C ILE A 7 9.15 3.82 -10.17
N LYS A 8 10.34 3.37 -9.73
CA LYS A 8 11.62 4.03 -10.02
C LYS A 8 11.89 4.16 -11.52
N GLN A 9 11.64 3.11 -12.30
CA GLN A 9 11.85 3.11 -13.75
C GLN A 9 11.04 4.20 -14.47
N TYR A 10 9.84 4.51 -13.99
CA TYR A 10 8.96 5.53 -14.58
C TYR A 10 9.00 6.89 -13.86
N SER A 11 9.93 7.09 -12.93
CA SER A 11 10.19 8.37 -12.28
C SER A 11 10.85 9.37 -13.25
N GLY A 12 10.50 10.65 -13.17
CA GLY A 12 11.12 11.74 -13.95
C GLY A 12 10.77 11.79 -15.44
N SER A 13 9.87 10.91 -15.92
CA SER A 13 9.52 10.80 -17.35
C SER A 13 8.27 11.60 -17.76
N ASN A 14 7.90 12.64 -17.00
CA ASN A 14 6.67 13.45 -17.19
C ASN A 14 5.38 12.60 -17.20
N ASN A 15 5.39 11.51 -16.44
CA ASN A 15 4.27 10.58 -16.29
C ASN A 15 3.40 10.97 -15.09
N TYR A 16 2.26 10.31 -14.94
CA TYR A 16 1.54 10.21 -13.67
C TYR A 16 1.36 8.73 -13.36
N LEU A 17 1.73 8.30 -12.15
CA LEU A 17 1.66 6.90 -11.77
C LEU A 17 0.38 6.61 -10.98
N LEU A 18 -0.30 5.51 -11.33
CA LEU A 18 -1.41 4.98 -10.56
C LEU A 18 -1.09 3.55 -10.15
N VAL A 19 -1.11 3.28 -8.85
CA VAL A 19 -1.00 1.93 -8.29
C VAL A 19 -2.36 1.54 -7.72
N ASP A 20 -3.00 0.55 -8.34
CA ASP A 20 -4.31 0.05 -7.94
C ASP A 20 -4.33 -1.50 -7.93
N CYS A 21 -4.50 -2.19 -6.79
CA CYS A 21 -4.59 -1.70 -5.42
C CYS A 21 -3.50 -2.25 -4.50
N LEU A 22 -3.14 -1.46 -3.48
CA LEU A 22 -2.15 -1.83 -2.47
C LEU A 22 -2.60 -2.98 -1.56
N THR A 23 -3.89 -3.21 -1.36
CA THR A 23 -4.39 -4.35 -0.57
C THR A 23 -4.10 -5.67 -1.27
N LEU A 24 -4.31 -5.74 -2.58
CA LEU A 24 -3.96 -6.93 -3.36
C LEU A 24 -2.44 -7.14 -3.39
N TRP A 25 -1.68 -6.08 -3.65
CA TRP A 25 -0.22 -6.14 -3.59
C TRP A 25 0.28 -6.63 -2.22
N LEU A 26 -0.25 -6.06 -1.13
CA LEU A 26 0.12 -6.43 0.23
C LEU A 26 -0.22 -7.89 0.53
N SER A 27 -1.39 -8.38 0.11
CA SER A 27 -1.77 -9.79 0.27
C SER A 27 -0.75 -10.72 -0.39
N ASN A 28 -0.31 -10.39 -1.61
CA ASN A 28 0.63 -11.22 -2.38
C ASN A 28 2.05 -11.25 -1.80
N ILE A 29 2.47 -10.20 -1.09
CA ILE A 29 3.79 -10.16 -0.44
C ILE A 29 3.75 -10.71 0.99
N LEU A 30 2.59 -10.67 1.64
CA LEU A 30 2.40 -11.25 2.98
C LEU A 30 2.31 -12.77 2.92
N PHE A 31 1.64 -13.33 1.91
CA PHE A 31 1.34 -14.75 1.85
C PHE A 31 1.76 -15.37 0.52
N ASP A 32 2.29 -16.59 0.56
CA ASP A 32 2.57 -17.36 -0.65
C ASP A 32 1.27 -17.97 -1.23
N SER A 33 1.38 -18.73 -2.32
CA SER A 33 0.23 -19.40 -2.96
C SER A 33 -0.46 -20.43 -2.07
N GLU A 34 0.21 -20.92 -1.02
CA GLU A 34 -0.33 -21.87 -0.05
C GLU A 34 -0.88 -21.17 1.21
N GLY A 35 -0.70 -19.85 1.32
CA GLY A 35 -1.13 -19.05 2.45
C GLY A 35 -0.11 -18.96 3.59
N ASN A 36 1.13 -19.39 3.38
CA ASN A 36 2.18 -19.25 4.40
C ASN A 36 2.69 -17.81 4.46
N TYR A 37 2.94 -17.31 5.67
CA TYR A 37 3.47 -15.96 5.88
C TYR A 37 4.92 -15.85 5.38
N GLN A 38 5.19 -14.87 4.52
CA GLN A 38 6.48 -14.61 3.88
C GLN A 38 7.15 -13.36 4.48
N GLU A 39 7.62 -13.44 5.72
CA GLU A 39 8.14 -12.28 6.46
C GLU A 39 9.21 -11.49 5.71
N ASP A 40 10.25 -12.17 5.21
CA ASP A 40 11.39 -11.52 4.57
C ASP A 40 10.97 -10.78 3.30
N ILE A 41 10.11 -11.41 2.47
CA ILE A 41 9.58 -10.81 1.24
C ILE A 41 8.72 -9.61 1.60
N PHE A 42 7.81 -9.76 2.55
CA PHE A 42 6.96 -8.67 3.03
C PHE A 42 7.78 -7.46 3.50
N LEU A 43 8.74 -7.67 4.40
CA LEU A 43 9.55 -6.59 4.96
C LEU A 43 10.39 -5.91 3.87
N GLN A 44 11.03 -6.70 3.00
CA GLN A 44 11.83 -6.17 1.91
C GLN A 44 10.98 -5.34 0.93
N GLN A 45 9.84 -5.85 0.47
CA GLN A 45 9.00 -5.15 -0.51
C GLN A 45 8.36 -3.91 0.09
N LYS A 46 7.89 -3.99 1.33
CA LYS A 46 7.32 -2.85 2.05
C LYS A 46 8.35 -1.74 2.22
N GLN A 47 9.55 -2.07 2.72
CA GLN A 47 10.60 -1.08 2.93
C GLN A 47 11.04 -0.45 1.61
N ALA A 48 11.23 -1.27 0.56
CA ALA A 48 11.59 -0.78 -0.76
C ALA A 48 10.55 0.18 -1.35
N LEU A 49 9.25 -0.03 -1.12
CA LEU A 49 8.21 0.92 -1.53
C LEU A 49 8.31 2.23 -0.72
N LEU A 50 8.41 2.13 0.61
CA LEU A 50 8.46 3.31 1.49
C LEU A 50 9.68 4.19 1.22
N ASP A 51 10.83 3.60 0.93
CA ASP A 51 12.10 4.32 0.72
C ASP A 51 12.11 5.18 -0.54
N ILE A 52 11.33 4.82 -1.56
CA ILE A 52 11.41 5.48 -2.87
C ILE A 52 10.43 6.64 -3.04
N LEU A 53 9.36 6.64 -2.26
CA LEU A 53 8.27 7.61 -2.39
C LEU A 53 8.71 9.05 -2.05
N PRO A 54 9.55 9.30 -1.02
CA PRO A 54 9.97 10.66 -0.67
C PRO A 54 10.75 11.37 -1.78
N ASP A 55 11.53 10.62 -2.57
CA ASP A 55 12.43 11.16 -3.60
C ASP A 55 11.85 11.01 -5.03
N LEU A 56 10.57 10.66 -5.15
CA LEU A 56 9.94 10.41 -6.45
C LEU A 56 9.79 11.74 -7.22
N GLN A 57 10.27 11.77 -8.48
CA GLN A 57 10.22 12.95 -9.34
C GLN A 57 8.97 13.03 -10.23
N THR A 58 7.99 12.19 -9.93
CA THR A 58 6.73 12.03 -10.66
C THR A 58 5.59 11.92 -9.64
N ASP A 59 4.45 12.54 -9.93
CA ASP A 59 3.26 12.37 -9.10
C ASP A 59 2.73 10.93 -9.15
N ILE A 60 2.30 10.42 -7.99
CA ILE A 60 1.77 9.07 -7.84
C ILE A 60 0.49 9.07 -7.00
N ALA A 61 -0.54 8.35 -7.49
CA ALA A 61 -1.68 7.94 -6.70
C ALA A 61 -1.54 6.48 -6.27
N LEU A 62 -1.70 6.24 -4.97
CA LEU A 62 -1.71 4.91 -4.38
C LEU A 62 -3.14 4.60 -3.91
N VAL A 63 -3.81 3.65 -4.58
CA VAL A 63 -5.16 3.22 -4.23
C VAL A 63 -5.10 2.01 -3.32
N SER A 64 -5.90 2.03 -2.25
CA SER A 64 -6.02 0.92 -1.32
C SER A 64 -7.46 0.83 -0.81
N ASN A 65 -7.78 -0.28 -0.14
CA ASN A 65 -9.08 -0.48 0.48
C ASN A 65 -8.94 -0.40 2.00
N GLU A 66 -9.82 0.37 2.63
CA GLU A 66 -9.98 0.33 4.08
C GLU A 66 -10.68 -0.98 4.49
N VAL A 67 -10.03 -1.75 5.37
CA VAL A 67 -10.49 -3.08 5.81
C VAL A 67 -10.61 -3.19 7.34
N GLY A 68 -10.17 -2.15 8.08
CA GLY A 68 -10.16 -2.10 9.54
C GLY A 68 -11.47 -1.62 10.18
N LEU A 69 -12.46 -1.19 9.39
CA LEU A 69 -13.76 -0.71 9.88
C LEU A 69 -14.79 -1.85 10.10
N GLY A 70 -14.37 -3.10 9.99
CA GLY A 70 -15.21 -4.29 10.17
C GLY A 70 -15.03 -4.99 11.52
N ILE A 71 -15.57 -6.21 11.62
CA ILE A 71 -15.33 -7.11 12.76
C ILE A 71 -13.93 -7.69 12.65
N VAL A 72 -13.23 -7.83 13.78
CA VAL A 72 -11.89 -8.40 13.78
C VAL A 72 -11.94 -9.90 13.40
N PRO A 73 -11.18 -10.35 12.38
CA PRO A 73 -11.24 -11.73 11.90
C PRO A 73 -10.81 -12.75 12.97
N ILE A 74 -11.46 -13.91 12.98
CA ILE A 74 -11.12 -15.01 13.91
C ILE A 74 -9.82 -15.69 13.47
N ASP A 75 -9.62 -15.83 12.15
CA ASP A 75 -8.44 -16.48 11.61
C ASP A 75 -7.20 -15.58 11.68
N LYS A 76 -6.06 -16.20 12.00
CA LYS A 76 -4.78 -15.50 12.21
C LYS A 76 -4.29 -14.80 10.94
N MET A 77 -4.56 -15.38 9.78
CA MET A 77 -4.10 -14.90 8.48
C MET A 77 -4.78 -13.57 8.15
N SER A 78 -6.11 -13.55 8.17
CA SER A 78 -6.90 -12.35 7.86
C SER A 78 -6.69 -11.27 8.92
N ARG A 79 -6.53 -11.64 10.20
CA ARG A 79 -6.16 -10.66 11.24
C ARG A 79 -4.83 -9.98 10.95
N ARG A 80 -3.79 -10.75 10.59
CA ARG A 80 -2.50 -10.20 10.18
C ARG A 80 -2.64 -9.31 8.96
N PHE A 81 -3.40 -9.72 7.95
CA PHE A 81 -3.66 -8.91 6.76
C PHE A 81 -4.27 -7.55 7.12
N VAL A 82 -5.31 -7.52 7.95
CA VAL A 82 -5.96 -6.28 8.41
C VAL A 82 -4.97 -5.41 9.19
N ASP A 83 -4.22 -5.99 10.13
CA ASP A 83 -3.24 -5.26 10.94
C ASP A 83 -2.12 -4.64 10.09
N GLU A 84 -1.55 -5.41 9.15
CA GLU A 84 -0.47 -4.92 8.29
C GLU A 84 -0.98 -3.93 7.23
N THR A 85 -2.22 -4.06 6.77
CA THR A 85 -2.86 -3.06 5.89
C THR A 85 -2.96 -1.72 6.61
N GLY A 86 -3.48 -1.72 7.84
CA GLY A 86 -3.60 -0.49 8.64
C GLY A 86 -2.24 0.15 8.97
N LYS A 87 -1.19 -0.65 9.22
CA LYS A 87 0.17 -0.14 9.41
C LYS A 87 0.73 0.48 8.13
N LEU A 88 0.57 -0.19 6.99
CA LEU A 88 1.00 0.33 5.70
C LEU A 88 0.30 1.67 5.38
N HIS A 89 -1.01 1.77 5.59
CA HIS A 89 -1.77 3.01 5.38
C HIS A 89 -1.24 4.15 6.24
N GLN A 90 -0.96 3.91 7.52
CA GLN A 90 -0.38 4.92 8.41
C GLN A 90 1.00 5.39 7.93
N GLN A 91 1.86 4.47 7.51
CA GLN A 91 3.19 4.80 7.00
C GLN A 91 3.11 5.60 5.69
N LEU A 92 2.22 5.21 4.77
CA LEU A 92 2.01 5.95 3.52
C LEU A 92 1.37 7.32 3.77
N ALA A 93 0.38 7.43 4.65
CA ALA A 93 -0.24 8.70 5.00
C ALA A 93 0.74 9.71 5.59
N ALA A 94 1.78 9.24 6.29
CA ALA A 94 2.87 10.10 6.76
C ALA A 94 3.69 10.70 5.61
N ILE A 95 3.94 9.92 4.55
CA ILE A 95 4.75 10.31 3.38
C ILE A 95 3.93 11.13 2.38
N CYS A 96 2.71 10.70 2.03
CA CYS A 96 1.88 11.32 1.02
C CYS A 96 1.46 12.74 1.42
N SER A 97 1.51 13.70 0.50
CA SER A 97 0.99 15.05 0.73
C SER A 97 -0.53 15.07 0.91
N HIS A 98 -1.24 14.24 0.16
CA HIS A 98 -2.69 14.17 0.17
C HIS A 98 -3.18 12.78 0.55
N VAL A 99 -4.22 12.71 1.38
CA VAL A 99 -4.90 11.46 1.74
C VAL A 99 -6.40 11.68 1.66
N THR A 100 -7.10 10.83 0.89
CA THR A 100 -8.55 10.90 0.71
C THR A 100 -9.18 9.54 1.00
N LEU A 101 -10.21 9.54 1.84
CA LEU A 101 -11.11 8.39 2.01
C LEU A 101 -12.30 8.58 1.07
N VAL A 102 -12.63 7.57 0.26
CA VAL A 102 -13.78 7.63 -0.65
C VAL A 102 -14.86 6.66 -0.17
N THR A 103 -16.05 7.17 0.13
CA THR A 103 -17.21 6.37 0.58
C THR A 103 -18.40 6.64 -0.33
N ALA A 104 -18.98 5.61 -0.95
CA ALA A 104 -20.10 5.75 -1.90
C ALA A 104 -19.82 6.78 -3.04
N GLY A 105 -18.57 6.88 -3.49
CA GLY A 105 -18.13 7.85 -4.50
C GLY A 105 -17.91 9.27 -3.97
N LEU A 106 -18.09 9.51 -2.67
CA LEU A 106 -17.90 10.80 -2.03
C LEU A 106 -16.48 10.89 -1.42
N PRO A 107 -15.65 11.86 -1.85
CA PRO A 107 -14.32 12.04 -1.28
C PRO A 107 -14.37 12.82 0.03
N GLN A 108 -13.68 12.31 1.05
CA GLN A 108 -13.38 12.99 2.29
C GLN A 108 -11.86 13.17 2.40
N ALA A 109 -11.40 14.41 2.37
CA ALA A 109 -9.98 14.70 2.59
C ALA A 109 -9.61 14.47 4.07
N LEU A 110 -8.54 13.71 4.28
CA LEU A 110 -7.97 13.42 5.61
C LEU A 110 -6.65 14.18 5.85
N LYS A 111 -5.92 14.54 4.77
CA LYS A 111 -4.65 15.29 4.79
C LYS A 111 -4.50 16.14 3.51
N HIS A 112 -3.89 17.32 3.67
CA HIS A 112 -3.46 18.25 2.62
C HIS A 112 -2.02 18.70 2.86
#